data_AF-A0A843CR68-F1
#
_entry.id   AF-A0A843CR68-F1
#
_cell.length_a   1.000
_cell.length_b   1.000
_cell.length_c   1.000
_cell.angle_alpha   90.00
_cell.angle_beta   90.00
_cell.angle_gamma   90.00
#
_symmetry.space_group_name_H-M   'P 1'
#
loop_
_entity.id
_entity.type
_entity.pdbx_description
1 polymer ?
#
loop_
_entity_poly.entity_id
_entity_poly.type
_entity_poly.pdbx_seq_one_letter_code
_entity_poly.pdbx_strand_id
1 'polypeptide(L)'
;EGVITKFDIPFYVIIMAALAISLGTFFGGWRIVKTMAVRITQLKPYQGFAAETGGATILAVLAHAGIPASTTHAISGAIMGAGAVRRVSAVRWGIGKRIVWAWIITIPASAAVSYLAMLLIKLFV
;
A
#
# COMPACT_ATOMS: atom_id res chain seq x y z
N GLU A 1 -18.68 3.14 -25.78
CA GLU A 1 -17.57 4.09 -25.87
C GLU A 1 -16.61 3.82 -24.71
N GLY A 2 -15.31 3.70 -24.96
CA GLY A 2 -14.32 3.40 -23.90
C GLY A 2 -13.28 2.33 -24.21
N VAL A 3 -13.01 2.01 -25.48
CA VAL A 3 -11.84 1.18 -25.81
C VAL A 3 -10.68 2.13 -26.09
N ILE A 4 -9.80 2.28 -25.11
CA ILE A 4 -8.55 3.04 -25.26
C ILE A 4 -7.67 2.25 -26.24
N THR A 5 -7.47 2.77 -27.45
CA THR A 5 -6.73 2.07 -28.53
C THR A 5 -5.22 2.08 -28.30
N LYS A 6 -4.71 3.04 -27.52
CA LYS A 6 -3.32 3.13 -27.09
C LYS A 6 -3.24 3.72 -25.70
N PHE A 7 -2.67 2.98 -24.76
CA PHE A 7 -2.46 3.44 -23.38
C PHE A 7 -1.12 4.19 -23.30
N ASP A 8 -1.13 5.48 -23.66
CA ASP A 8 0.00 6.38 -23.48
C ASP A 8 -0.24 7.26 -22.24
N ILE A 9 0.61 7.13 -21.22
CA ILE A 9 0.55 7.98 -20.03
C ILE A 9 1.42 9.22 -20.29
N PRO A 10 0.86 10.45 -20.26
CA PRO A 10 1.65 11.66 -20.44
C PRO A 10 2.68 11.84 -19.30
N PHE A 11 3.89 12.28 -19.64
CA PHE A 11 4.98 12.43 -18.66
C PHE A 11 4.63 13.35 -17.48
N TYR A 12 3.88 14.44 -17.73
CA TYR A 12 3.45 15.35 -16.68
C TYR A 12 2.53 14.67 -15.65
N VAL A 13 1.72 13.69 -16.05
CA VAL A 13 0.84 12.93 -15.13
C VAL A 13 1.70 12.10 -14.16
N ILE A 14 2.78 11.50 -14.67
CA ILE A 14 3.74 10.73 -13.86
C ILE A 14 4.38 11.64 -12.79
N ILE A 15 4.85 12.82 -13.20
CA ILE A 15 5.46 13.79 -12.28
C ILE A 15 4.46 14.28 -11.25
N MET A 16 3.23 14.63 -11.66
CA MET A 16 2.18 15.09 -10.75
C MET A 16 1.80 13.99 -9.74
N ALA A 17 1.67 12.74 -10.18
CA ALA A 17 1.40 11.61 -9.30
C ALA A 17 2.54 11.38 -8.31
N ALA A 18 3.79 11.40 -8.76
CA ALA A 18 4.97 11.24 -7.91
C ALA A 18 5.06 12.35 -6.84
N LEU A 19 4.79 13.60 -7.23
CA LEU A 19 4.74 14.74 -6.30
C LEU A 19 3.61 14.58 -5.28
N ALA A 20 2.41 14.21 -5.72
CA ALA A 20 1.27 14.00 -4.83
C ALA A 20 1.56 12.90 -3.79
N ILE A 21 2.14 11.77 -4.20
CA ILE A 21 2.54 10.67 -3.31
C ILE A 21 3.62 11.15 -2.33
N SER A 22 4.63 11.88 -2.82
CA SER A 22 5.75 12.37 -2.00
C SER A 22 5.27 13.37 -0.95
N LEU A 23 4.42 14.33 -1.34
CA LEU A 23 3.83 15.31 -0.44
C LEU A 23 2.91 14.65 0.60
N GLY A 24 2.05 13.71 0.17
CA GLY A 24 1.20 12.95 1.09
C GLY A 24 2.01 12.17 2.13
N THR A 25 3.13 11.58 1.71
CA THR A 25 4.04 10.87 2.61
C THR A 25 4.69 11.82 3.61
N PHE A 26 5.14 13.00 3.14
CA PHE A 26 5.76 14.02 3.99
C PHE A 26 4.80 14.55 5.08
N PHE A 27 3.56 14.89 4.71
CA PHE A 27 2.60 15.49 5.65
C PHE A 27 1.89 14.47 6.56
N GLY A 28 1.68 13.23 6.10
CA GLY A 28 0.79 12.28 6.79
C GLY A 28 1.39 10.90 7.10
N GLY A 29 2.54 10.55 6.50
CA GLY A 29 3.06 9.19 6.52
C GLY A 29 3.57 8.70 7.88
N TRP A 30 3.98 9.63 8.76
CA TRP A 30 4.68 9.27 10.01
C TRP A 30 3.88 8.35 10.94
N ARG A 31 2.55 8.51 11.00
CA ARG A 31 1.67 7.65 11.82
C ARG A 31 1.65 6.21 11.30
N ILE A 32 1.67 6.03 9.98
CA ILE A 32 1.69 4.72 9.33
C ILE A 32 3.05 4.07 9.55
N VAL A 33 4.14 4.80 9.31
CA VAL A 33 5.52 4.32 9.52
C VAL A 33 5.72 3.85 10.96
N LYS A 34 5.28 4.65 11.95
CA LYS A 34 5.36 4.28 13.36
C LYS A 34 4.56 3.01 13.69
N THR A 35 3.42 2.81 13.03
CA THR A 35 2.62 1.60 13.22
C THR A 35 3.34 0.38 12.64
N MET A 36 3.85 0.48 11.43
CA MET A 36 4.54 -0.62 10.75
C MET A 36 5.86 -0.99 11.42
N ALA A 37 6.73 -0.02 11.67
CA ALA A 37 8.10 -0.26 12.12
C ALA A 37 8.24 -0.53 13.64
N VAL A 38 7.28 -0.07 14.45
CA VAL A 38 7.40 -0.10 15.92
C VAL A 38 6.24 -0.84 16.58
N ARG A 39 5.00 -0.64 16.10
CA ARG A 39 3.83 -1.25 16.76
C ARG A 39 3.63 -2.71 16.36
N ILE A 40 3.87 -3.10 15.12
CA ILE A 40 3.66 -4.48 14.66
C ILE A 40 4.80 -5.40 15.12
N THR A 41 6.04 -4.99 14.94
CA THR A 41 7.23 -5.71 15.39
C THR A 41 8.32 -4.68 15.68
N GLN A 42 9.15 -4.92 16.68
CA GLN A 42 10.28 -4.04 17.01
C GLN A 42 11.45 -4.42 16.12
N LEU A 43 11.55 -3.78 14.95
CA LEU A 43 12.61 -4.07 13.99
C LEU A 43 13.94 -3.48 14.44
N LYS A 44 14.98 -4.30 14.39
CA LYS A 44 16.37 -3.83 14.37
C LYS A 44 16.75 -3.37 12.96
N PRO A 45 17.78 -2.51 12.79
CA PRO A 45 18.17 -1.98 11.48
C PRO A 45 18.38 -3.04 10.39
N TYR A 46 19.03 -4.17 10.71
CA TYR A 46 19.23 -5.26 9.75
C TYR A 46 17.93 -5.95 9.33
N GLN A 47 16.92 -6.03 10.22
CA GLN A 47 15.60 -6.58 9.88
C GLN A 47 14.81 -5.61 9.02
N GLY A 48 14.96 -4.30 9.27
CA GLY A 48 14.40 -3.26 8.41
C GLY A 48 14.98 -3.34 7.00
N PHE A 49 16.31 -3.45 6.88
CA PHE A 49 16.97 -3.64 5.59
C PHE A 49 16.49 -4.90 4.86
N ALA A 50 16.39 -6.03 5.56
CA ALA A 50 15.89 -7.28 4.98
C ALA A 50 14.43 -7.17 4.53
N ALA A 51 13.58 -6.52 5.33
CA ALA A 51 12.17 -6.30 4.98
C ALA A 51 12.01 -5.39 3.76
N GLU A 52 12.74 -4.28 3.70
CA GLU A 52 12.73 -3.36 2.55
C GLU A 52 13.27 -4.05 1.29
N THR A 53 14.37 -4.80 1.40
CA THR A 53 14.92 -5.54 0.26
C THR A 53 13.93 -6.56 -0.27
N GLY A 54 13.31 -7.36 0.61
CA GLY A 54 12.31 -8.34 0.22
C GLY A 54 11.07 -7.69 -0.40
N GLY A 55 10.56 -6.62 0.21
CA GLY A 55 9.42 -5.85 -0.28
C GLY A 55 9.68 -5.18 -1.64
N ALA A 56 10.84 -4.53 -1.79
CA ALA A 56 11.24 -3.90 -3.04
C ALA A 56 11.46 -4.94 -4.16
N THR A 57 12.05 -6.09 -3.83
CA THR A 57 12.29 -7.16 -4.82
C THR A 57 10.97 -7.70 -5.38
N ILE A 58 10.00 -8.04 -4.52
CA ILE A 58 8.72 -8.56 -5.01
C ILE A 58 7.96 -7.50 -5.81
N LEU A 59 7.99 -6.23 -5.37
CA LEU A 59 7.34 -5.14 -6.10
C LEU A 59 8.01 -4.86 -7.44
N ALA A 60 9.35 -4.92 -7.51
CA ALA A 60 10.07 -4.78 -8.75
C ALA A 60 9.71 -5.91 -9.73
N VAL A 61 9.68 -7.16 -9.28
CA VAL A 61 9.29 -8.31 -10.11
C VAL A 61 7.86 -8.14 -10.65
N LEU A 62 6.91 -7.78 -9.78
CA LEU A 62 5.51 -7.59 -10.19
C LEU A 62 5.34 -6.39 -11.13
N ALA A 63 6.07 -5.31 -10.91
CA ALA A 63 6.07 -4.14 -11.79
C ALA A 63 6.62 -4.48 -13.18
N HIS A 64 7.71 -5.25 -13.28
CA HIS A 64 8.25 -5.71 -14.57
C HIS A 64 7.30 -6.68 -15.28
N ALA A 65 6.54 -7.48 -14.52
CA ALA A 65 5.50 -8.35 -15.06
C ALA A 65 4.21 -7.60 -15.45
N GLY A 66 4.11 -6.30 -15.20
CA GLY A 66 2.91 -5.49 -15.46
C GLY A 66 1.73 -5.84 -14.55
N ILE A 67 1.97 -6.53 -13.42
CA ILE A 67 0.92 -6.96 -12.50
C ILE A 67 0.67 -5.85 -11.48
N PRO A 68 -0.54 -5.26 -11.41
CA PRO A 68 -0.86 -4.28 -10.39
C PRO A 68 -0.92 -4.97 -9.03
N ALA A 69 0.00 -4.60 -8.14
CA ALA A 69 0.14 -5.20 -6.82
C ALA A 69 0.08 -4.14 -5.71
N SER A 70 -0.36 -4.56 -4.52
CA SER A 70 -0.41 -3.68 -3.36
C SER A 70 0.97 -3.57 -2.70
N THR A 71 1.54 -2.37 -2.72
CA THR A 71 2.79 -2.04 -2.03
C THR A 71 2.64 -2.19 -0.51
N THR A 72 1.46 -1.89 0.04
CA THR A 72 1.17 -2.05 1.46
C THR A 72 1.18 -3.51 1.89
N HIS A 73 0.57 -4.41 1.11
CA HIS A 73 0.62 -5.85 1.37
C HIS A 73 2.06 -6.37 1.36
N ALA A 74 2.83 -5.99 0.34
CA ALA A 74 4.22 -6.42 0.19
C ALA A 74 5.07 -6.00 1.39
N ILE A 75 5.07 -4.71 1.75
CA ILE A 75 5.94 -4.21 2.82
C ILE A 75 5.49 -4.64 4.22
N SER A 76 4.18 -4.62 4.50
CA SER A 76 3.65 -5.11 5.79
C SER A 76 3.94 -6.60 5.97
N GLY A 77 3.80 -7.40 4.90
CA GLY A 77 4.15 -8.82 4.89
C GLY A 77 5.64 -9.04 5.16
N ALA A 78 6.51 -8.31 4.46
CA ALA A 78 7.96 -8.41 4.64
C ALA A 78 8.40 -8.02 6.05
N ILE A 79 7.82 -6.96 6.63
CA ILE A 79 8.07 -6.53 8.02
C ILE A 79 7.64 -7.61 9.02
N MET A 80 6.43 -8.15 8.87
CA MET A 80 5.94 -9.24 9.73
C MET A 80 6.80 -10.49 9.58
N GLY A 81 7.21 -10.85 8.36
CA GLY A 81 8.13 -11.95 8.09
C GLY A 81 9.48 -11.77 8.79
N ALA A 82 10.13 -10.61 8.60
CA ALA A 82 11.42 -10.31 9.22
C ALA A 82 11.37 -10.32 10.76
N GLY A 83 10.23 -9.91 11.35
CA GLY A 83 9.98 -10.03 12.78
C GLY A 83 9.79 -11.48 13.25
N ALA A 84 9.09 -12.30 12.45
CA ALA A 84 8.77 -13.67 12.78
C ALA A 84 9.99 -14.61 12.76
N VAL A 85 11.04 -14.30 11.99
CA VAL A 85 12.28 -15.09 11.90
C VAL A 85 12.90 -15.38 13.27
N ARG A 86 12.90 -14.40 14.19
CA ARG A 86 13.47 -14.61 15.53
C ARG A 86 12.51 -15.43 16.41
N ARG A 87 11.23 -15.03 16.41
CA ARG A 87 10.14 -15.72 17.11
C ARG A 87 8.82 -15.24 16.57
N VAL A 88 7.90 -16.16 16.26
CA VAL A 88 6.54 -15.83 15.76
C VAL A 88 5.79 -14.90 16.72
N SER A 89 6.00 -15.02 18.03
CA SER A 89 5.36 -14.15 19.04
C SER A 89 5.95 -12.74 19.12
N ALA A 90 7.06 -12.45 18.43
CA ALA A 90 7.62 -11.09 18.35
C ALA A 90 6.73 -10.16 17.51
N VAL A 91 5.91 -10.73 16.63
CA VAL A 91 4.92 -10.01 15.84
C VAL A 91 3.62 -9.86 16.63
N ARG A 92 3.11 -8.64 16.72
CA ARG A 92 1.83 -8.32 17.36
C ARG A 92 0.66 -8.68 16.43
N TRP A 93 0.32 -9.96 16.36
CA TRP A 93 -0.76 -10.48 15.50
C TRP A 93 -2.13 -9.82 15.70
N GLY A 94 -2.42 -9.26 16.88
CA GLY A 94 -3.64 -8.48 17.11
C GLY A 94 -3.71 -7.17 16.30
N ILE A 95 -2.56 -6.61 15.91
CA ILE A 95 -2.50 -5.46 14.99
C ILE A 95 -2.54 -5.97 13.55
N GLY A 96 -1.79 -7.03 13.23
CA GLY A 96 -1.83 -7.68 11.91
C GLY A 96 -3.25 -8.06 11.48
N LYS A 97 -4.03 -8.69 12.37
CA LYS A 97 -5.44 -9.00 12.11
C LYS A 97 -6.30 -7.76 11.84
N ARG A 98 -6.10 -6.67 12.58
CA ARG A 98 -6.81 -5.41 12.34
C ARG A 98 -6.49 -4.81 10.97
N ILE A 99 -5.24 -4.94 10.53
CA ILE A 99 -4.81 -4.50 9.20
C ILE A 99 -5.49 -5.33 8.10
N VAL A 100 -5.52 -6.66 8.25
CA VAL A 100 -6.22 -7.55 7.30
C VAL A 100 -7.70 -7.20 7.19
N TRP A 101 -8.37 -6.97 8.31
CA TRP A 101 -9.76 -6.51 8.31
C TRP A 101 -9.93 -5.17 7.62
N ALA A 102 -9.00 -4.22 7.83
CA ALA A 102 -9.02 -2.95 7.12
C ALA A 102 -8.92 -3.15 5.60
N TRP A 103 -8.04 -4.04 5.12
CA TRP A 103 -7.93 -4.36 3.69
C TRP A 103 -9.26 -4.88 3.12
N ILE A 104 -9.91 -5.81 3.82
CA ILE A 104 -11.20 -6.36 3.40
C ILE A 104 -12.27 -5.25 3.36
N ILE A 105 -12.33 -4.39 4.39
CA ILE A 105 -13.34 -3.32 4.50
C ILE A 105 -13.11 -2.20 3.48
N THR A 106 -11.86 -1.94 3.10
CA THR A 106 -11.56 -0.86 2.13
C THR A 106 -12.16 -1.10 0.74
N ILE A 107 -12.34 -2.36 0.33
CA ILE A 107 -12.92 -2.71 -0.98
C ILE A 107 -14.42 -2.34 -1.08
N PRO A 108 -15.32 -2.79 -0.19
CA PRO A 108 -16.72 -2.38 -0.24
C PRO A 108 -16.89 -0.89 0.08
N ALA A 109 -16.05 -0.33 0.95
CA ALA A 109 -16.11 1.10 1.26
C ALA A 109 -15.78 1.96 0.02
N SER A 110 -14.72 1.62 -0.73
CA SER A 110 -14.39 2.37 -1.95
C SER A 110 -15.45 2.19 -3.04
N ALA A 111 -16.03 1.00 -3.17
CA ALA A 111 -17.15 0.75 -4.08
C ALA A 111 -18.37 1.60 -3.72
N ALA A 112 -18.74 1.68 -2.44
CA ALA A 112 -19.85 2.48 -1.97
C ALA A 112 -19.61 3.99 -2.21
N VAL A 113 -18.42 4.48 -1.90
CA VAL A 113 -18.05 5.89 -2.14
C VAL A 113 -18.10 6.21 -3.64
N SER A 114 -17.57 5.33 -4.49
CA SER A 114 -17.61 5.49 -5.94
C SER A 114 -19.04 5.54 -6.47
N TYR A 115 -19.91 4.65 -6.00
CA TYR A 115 -21.33 4.63 -6.36
C TYR A 115 -22.04 5.94 -5.99
N LEU A 116 -21.85 6.41 -4.76
CA LEU A 116 -22.45 7.67 -4.30
C LEU A 116 -21.92 8.87 -5.09
N ALA A 117 -20.62 8.92 -5.38
CA ALA A 117 -20.02 9.98 -6.18
C ALA A 117 -20.60 10.01 -7.60
N MET A 118 -20.78 8.85 -8.25
CA MET A 118 -21.41 8.79 -9.56
C MET A 118 -22.89 9.21 -9.53
N LEU A 119 -23.63 8.84 -8.48
CA LEU A 119 -25.02 9.25 -8.33
C LEU A 119 -25.14 10.76 -8.17
N LEU A 120 -24.23 11.38 -7.42
CA LEU A 120 -24.15 12.84 -7.31
C LEU A 120 -23.84 13.48 -8.67
N ILE A 121 -22.86 12.98 -9.42
CA ILE A 121 -22.52 13.53 -10.74
C ILE A 121 -23.73 13.46 -11.69
N LYS A 122 -24.47 12.34 -11.72
CA LYS A 122 -25.69 12.17 -12.52
C LYS A 122 -26.86 13.07 -12.12
N LEU A 123 -26.81 13.69 -10.94
CA LEU A 123 -27.84 14.65 -10.54
C LEU A 123 -27.63 16.02 -11.20
N PHE A 124 -26.37 16.33 -11.57
CA PHE A 124 -25.98 17.60 -12.18
C PHE A 124 -25.77 17.52 -13.70
N VAL A 125 -25.55 16.32 -14.25
CA VAL A 125 -25.35 16.02 -15.67
C VAL A 125 -26.49 15.15 -16.17
#